data_AF-A0A8C0IMD1-F1
#
_entry.id   AF-A0A8C0IMD1-F1
#
_cell.length_a   1.000
_cell.length_b   1.000
_cell.length_c   1.000
_cell.angle_alpha   90.00
_cell.angle_beta   90.00
_cell.angle_gamma   90.00
#
_symmetry.space_group_name_H-M   'P 1'
#
loop_
_entity.id
_entity.type
_entity.pdbx_description
1 polymer ?
#
loop_
_entity_poly.entity_id
_entity_poly.type
_entity_poly.pdbx_seq_one_letter_code
_entity_poly.pdbx_strand_id
1 'polypeptide(L)'
;MTGYTPNEKLQLCALQHCWLKDQELSPREPVLPPPKLRPVASFWEHFLQPGSVAAADFQAVQMKPKVFPGVRILETGEIIPPMEEEPTGHH
;
A
#
# COMPACT_ATOMS: atom_id res chain seq x y z
N MET A 1 -59.37 8.18 -20.09
CA MET A 1 -57.94 7.79 -20.05
C MET A 1 -57.72 6.77 -21.16
N THR A 2 -57.27 7.23 -22.33
CA THR A 2 -56.98 6.36 -23.48
C THR A 2 -55.71 5.57 -23.15
N GLY A 3 -55.83 4.24 -23.05
CA GLY A 3 -54.68 3.37 -22.82
C GLY A 3 -53.85 3.20 -24.09
N TYR A 4 -52.56 2.88 -23.92
CA TYR A 4 -51.64 2.61 -25.02
C TYR A 4 -52.08 1.41 -25.85
N THR A 5 -51.98 1.53 -27.17
CA THR A 5 -52.23 0.43 -28.10
C THR A 5 -51.12 -0.64 -27.96
N PRO A 6 -51.38 -1.91 -28.31
CA PRO A 6 -50.39 -2.98 -28.17
C PRO A 6 -49.06 -2.69 -28.90
N ASN A 7 -49.13 -2.01 -30.05
CA ASN A 7 -47.95 -1.65 -30.83
C ASN A 7 -47.08 -0.59 -30.14
N GLU A 8 -47.70 0.41 -29.49
CA GLU A 8 -46.99 1.44 -28.71
C GLU A 8 -46.26 0.83 -27.52
N LYS A 9 -46.86 -0.17 -26.86
CA LYS A 9 -46.21 -0.89 -25.76
C LYS A 9 -44.97 -1.65 -26.24
N LEU A 10 -45.04 -2.27 -27.41
CA LEU A 10 -43.88 -2.96 -28.00
C LEU A 10 -42.76 -1.98 -28.35
N GLN A 11 -43.10 -0.81 -28.90
CA GLN A 11 -42.13 0.26 -29.18
C GLN A 11 -41.46 0.77 -27.89
N LEU A 12 -42.22 0.97 -26.82
CA LEU A 12 -41.67 1.39 -25.52
C LEU A 12 -40.76 0.32 -24.91
N CYS A 13 -41.12 -0.97 -24.98
CA CYS A 13 -40.27 -2.05 -24.51
C CYS A 13 -38.93 -2.12 -25.26
N ALA A 14 -38.95 -1.94 -26.59
CA ALA A 14 -37.72 -1.95 -27.39
C ALA A 14 -36.81 -0.76 -27.04
N LEU A 15 -37.37 0.44 -26.92
CA LEU A 15 -36.63 1.64 -26.52
C LEU A 15 -36.04 1.49 -25.11
N GLN A 16 -36.80 0.92 -24.17
CA GLN A 16 -36.35 0.69 -22.81
C GLN A 16 -35.18 -0.29 -22.77
N HIS A 17 -35.24 -1.38 -23.54
CA HIS A 17 -34.18 -2.38 -23.58
C HIS A 17 -32.89 -1.84 -24.22
N CYS A 18 -33.01 -1.03 -25.29
CA CYS A 18 -31.86 -0.34 -25.89
C CYS A 18 -31.25 0.68 -24.93
N TRP A 19 -32.09 1.46 -24.25
CA TRP A 19 -31.63 2.45 -23.28
C TRP A 19 -30.91 1.80 -22.10
N LEU A 20 -31.44 0.69 -21.56
CA LEU A 20 -30.78 -0.06 -20.49
C LEU A 20 -29.43 -0.64 -20.91
N LYS A 21 -29.31 -1.12 -22.15
CA LYS A 21 -28.02 -1.57 -22.69
C LYS A 21 -27.02 -0.42 -22.85
N ASP A 22 -27.47 0.75 -23.29
CA ASP A 22 -26.61 1.94 -23.37
C ASP A 22 -26.19 2.47 -21.98
N GLN A 23 -26.96 2.17 -20.93
CA GLN A 23 -26.59 2.45 -19.54
C GLN A 23 -25.56 1.46 -18.97
N GLU A 24 -25.30 0.33 -19.64
CA GLU A 24 -24.17 -0.52 -19.29
C GLU A 24 -22.88 0.18 -19.75
N LEU A 25 -22.44 1.15 -18.94
CA LEU A 25 -21.15 1.82 -19.11
C LEU A 25 -20.09 0.73 -19.34
N SER A 26 -19.40 0.80 -20.48
CA SER A 26 -18.12 0.10 -20.62
C SER A 26 -17.24 0.45 -19.40
N PRO A 27 -16.34 -0.44 -18.95
CA PRO A 27 -15.40 -0.18 -17.85
C PRO A 27 -14.44 0.99 -18.08
N ARG A 28 -14.69 1.81 -19.10
CA ARG A 28 -14.05 3.11 -19.29
C ARG A 28 -14.39 3.97 -18.09
N GLU A 29 -13.63 3.73 -17.03
CA GLU A 29 -13.27 4.74 -16.08
C GLU A 29 -13.01 6.02 -16.84
N PRO A 30 -13.52 7.18 -16.36
CA PRO A 30 -12.88 8.41 -16.74
C PRO A 30 -11.42 8.26 -16.30
N VAL A 31 -10.54 7.90 -17.24
CA VAL A 31 -9.09 7.85 -17.01
C VAL A 31 -8.69 9.30 -16.88
N LEU A 32 -8.90 9.83 -15.68
CA LEU A 32 -8.31 11.09 -15.30
C LEU A 32 -6.80 10.89 -15.50
N PRO A 33 -6.13 11.82 -16.21
CA PRO A 33 -4.69 11.73 -16.34
C PRO A 33 -4.11 11.61 -14.93
N PRO A 34 -3.10 10.75 -14.72
CA PRO A 34 -2.48 10.57 -13.42
C PRO A 34 -2.16 11.95 -12.82
N PRO A 35 -2.49 12.19 -11.55
CA PRO A 35 -2.19 13.47 -10.91
C PRO A 35 -0.71 13.76 -11.07
N LYS A 36 -0.36 14.96 -11.56
CA LYS A 36 1.05 15.38 -11.67
C LYS A 36 1.63 15.50 -10.27
N LEU A 37 2.36 14.49 -9.82
CA LEU A 37 3.04 14.51 -8.55
C LEU A 37 4.11 15.62 -8.55
N ARG A 38 4.23 16.33 -7.44
CA ARG A 38 5.35 17.27 -7.22
C ARG A 38 6.67 16.48 -7.19
N PRO A 39 7.83 17.10 -7.49
CA PRO A 39 9.10 16.39 -7.55
C PRO A 39 9.40 15.53 -6.32
N VAL A 40 9.13 16.04 -5.11
CA VAL A 40 9.31 15.30 -3.85
C VAL A 40 8.36 14.10 -3.77
N ALA A 41 7.09 14.27 -4.13
CA ALA A 41 6.11 13.17 -4.11
C ALA A 41 6.46 12.10 -5.14
N SER A 42 6.91 12.50 -6.33
CA SER A 42 7.36 11.57 -7.37
C SER A 42 8.59 10.78 -6.94
N PHE A 43 9.54 11.42 -6.24
CA PHE A 43 10.70 10.75 -5.67
C PHE A 43 10.31 9.64 -4.69
N TRP A 44 9.44 9.93 -3.72
CA TRP A 44 9.02 8.93 -2.73
C TRP A 44 8.27 7.76 -3.37
N GLU A 45 7.46 8.02 -4.40
CA GLU A 45 6.77 6.98 -5.18
C GLU A 45 7.78 6.01 -5.82
N HIS A 46 8.82 6.53 -6.48
CA HIS A 46 9.87 5.69 -7.08
C HIS A 46 10.77 5.03 -6.03
N PHE A 47 11.06 5.70 -4.91
CA PHE A 47 11.89 5.17 -3.84
C PHE A 47 11.24 3.93 -3.19
N LEU A 48 9.93 3.98 -2.94
CA LEU A 48 9.17 2.92 -2.28
C LEU A 48 8.87 1.73 -3.20
N GLN A 49 9.08 1.84 -4.51
CA GLN A 49 8.90 0.72 -5.43
C GLN A 49 9.98 -0.36 -5.19
N PRO A 50 9.59 -1.64 -5.08
CA PRO A 50 10.53 -2.73 -4.91
C PRO A 50 11.46 -2.82 -6.14
N GLY A 51 12.78 -2.80 -5.90
CA GLY A 51 13.79 -2.82 -6.96
C GLY A 51 14.30 -1.44 -7.40
N SER A 52 13.88 -0.36 -6.76
CA SER A 52 14.54 0.94 -6.94
C SER A 52 15.99 0.85 -6.48
N VAL A 53 16.91 1.54 -7.18
CA VAL A 53 18.36 1.49 -6.89
C VAL A 53 18.67 1.84 -5.43
N ALA A 54 17.92 2.79 -4.86
CA ALA A 54 18.08 3.17 -3.47
C ALA A 54 17.45 2.15 -2.49
N ALA A 55 16.32 1.52 -2.84
CA ALA A 55 15.73 0.48 -2.01
C ALA A 55 16.56 -0.82 -2.01
N ALA A 56 17.26 -1.12 -3.10
CA ALA A 56 18.14 -2.29 -3.21
C ALA A 56 19.27 -2.25 -2.17
N ASP A 57 19.87 -1.09 -1.93
CA ASP A 57 20.95 -0.92 -0.96
C ASP A 57 20.50 -1.12 0.50
N PHE A 58 19.23 -0.86 0.80
CA PHE A 58 18.64 -1.04 2.14
C PHE A 58 17.87 -2.35 2.30
N GLN A 59 17.85 -3.22 1.27
CA GLN A 59 17.06 -4.44 1.28
C GLN A 59 17.55 -5.47 2.31
N ALA A 60 18.84 -5.41 2.71
CA ALA A 60 19.48 -6.35 3.62
C ALA A 60 19.89 -5.72 4.97
N VAL A 61 19.13 -4.73 5.45
CA VAL A 61 19.36 -4.17 6.80
C VAL A 61 18.88 -5.16 7.85
N GLN A 62 19.82 -5.78 8.56
CA GLN A 62 19.52 -6.65 9.71
C GLN A 62 19.41 -5.81 10.98
N MET A 63 18.53 -6.22 11.90
CA MET A 63 18.50 -5.62 13.23
C MET A 63 19.83 -5.85 13.94
N LYS A 64 20.30 -4.84 14.70
CA LYS A 64 21.49 -5.00 15.53
C LYS A 64 21.29 -6.19 16.48
N PRO A 65 22.22 -7.15 16.56
CA PRO A 65 22.07 -8.32 17.41
C PRO A 65 21.94 -7.89 18.86
N LYS A 66 21.09 -8.60 19.63
CA LYS A 66 20.95 -8.39 21.06
C LYS A 66 22.22 -8.88 21.75
N VAL A 67 22.88 -8.01 22.51
CA VAL A 67 24.13 -8.32 23.18
C VAL A 67 23.93 -8.31 24.70
N PHE A 68 24.52 -9.28 25.40
CA PHE A 68 24.34 -9.50 26.83
C PHE A 68 25.61 -9.18 27.62
N PRO A 69 25.49 -8.84 28.92
CA PRO A 69 26.65 -8.69 29.80
C PRO A 69 27.59 -9.89 29.75
N GLY A 70 28.89 -9.65 29.68
CA GLY A 70 29.94 -10.65 29.55
C GLY A 70 30.21 -11.17 28.14
N VAL A 71 29.39 -10.82 27.14
CA VAL A 71 29.67 -11.17 25.73
C VAL A 71 30.81 -10.31 25.19
N ARG A 72 31.72 -10.92 24.41
CA ARG A 72 32.79 -10.22 23.70
C ARG A 72 32.36 -9.86 22.28
N ILE A 73 32.48 -8.58 21.93
CA ILE A 73 32.31 -8.10 20.56
C ILE A 73 33.54 -8.55 19.76
N LEU A 74 33.35 -9.27 18.64
CA LEU A 74 34.46 -9.84 17.89
C LEU A 74 35.24 -8.77 17.11
N GLU A 75 34.56 -7.73 16.67
CA GLU A 75 35.10 -6.63 15.88
C GLU A 75 35.97 -5.69 16.71
N THR A 76 35.57 -5.41 17.96
CA THR A 76 36.26 -4.46 18.85
C THR A 76 37.07 -5.15 19.95
N GLY A 77 36.80 -6.42 20.24
CA GLY A 77 37.40 -7.14 21.38
C GLY A 77 36.85 -6.71 22.75
N GLU A 78 35.93 -5.75 22.80
CA GLU A 78 35.30 -5.24 24.02
C GLU A 78 34.38 -6.29 24.65
N ILE A 79 34.44 -6.38 25.99
CA ILE A 79 33.56 -7.24 26.80
C ILE A 79 32.48 -6.36 27.40
N ILE A 80 31.21 -6.74 27.25
CA ILE A 80 30.12 -5.98 27.84
C ILE A 80 30.19 -6.06 29.37
N PRO A 81 30.21 -4.92 30.08
CA PRO A 81 30.24 -4.91 31.54
C PRO A 81 29.07 -5.70 32.14
N PRO A 82 29.27 -6.43 33.26
CA PRO A 82 28.18 -7.03 34.01
C PRO A 82 27.17 -5.96 34.43
N MET A 83 25.89 -6.34 34.52
CA MET A 83 24.91 -5.48 35.19
C MET A 83 25.32 -5.35 36.65
N GLU A 84 25.25 -4.14 37.21
CA GLU A 84 25.47 -3.95 38.65
C GLU A 84 24.50 -4.87 39.42
N GLU A 85 25.01 -5.62 40.40
CA GLU A 85 24.17 -6.44 41.27
C GLU A 85 23.23 -5.50 42.01
N GLU A 86 21.92 -5.59 41.74
CA GLU A 86 20.95 -4.88 42.58
C GLU A 86 21.16 -5.38 44.01
N PRO A 87 21.24 -4.49 45.01
CA PRO A 87 21.39 -4.91 46.39
C PRO A 87 20.16 -5.75 46.73
N THR A 88 20.34 -7.07 46.80
CA THR A 88 19.33 -8.06 47.17
C THR A 88 19.01 -7.93 48.66
N GLY A 89 18.49 -6.76 49.04
CA GLY A 89 17.98 -6.46 50.37
C GLY A 89 16.46 -6.62 50.36
N HIS A 90 15.98 -7.86 50.40
CA HIS A 90 14.69 -8.12 51.04
C HIS A 90 14.96 -8.17 52.54
N HIS A 91 15.11 -6.99 53.15
CA HIS A 91 15.00 -6.85 54.60
C HIS A 91 13.53 -6.69 54.99
#